data_AF-A0A1W9UXL4-F1
#
_entry.id   AF-A0A1W9UXL4-F1
#
_cell.length_a   1.000
_cell.length_b   1.000
_cell.length_c   1.000
_cell.angle_alpha   90.00
_cell.angle_beta   90.00
_cell.angle_gamma   90.00
#
_symmetry.space_group_name_H-M   'P 1'
#
loop_
_entity.id
_entity.type
_entity.pdbx_description
1 polymer ?
#
loop_
_entity_poly.entity_id
_entity_poly.type
_entity_poly.pdbx_seq_one_letter_code
_entity_poly.pdbx_strand_id
1 'polypeptide(L)'
;MSIPNESLPVIVGQGGDLNAHRWVIEDTLTIGRTSACDVPVTNRQISRYHAQLTRSGESVILEDLGSKNGTFHNGEMIEEPVQLEDGDVIQVALAQKFLYLSQDATIPLDYSDFNGINLVGKNIPHGAEVSPSGGQRMRLDMASHRIWVNGEEVDPPLSALQLELLKVLNENEGRVLSRHDLITQVWGELESAGVTDQALDALVRRLRNRLAKTDPDHDYVLTVRGQGFRLDNPEIRG
;
A
#
# COMPACT_ATOMS: atom_id res chain seq x y z
N MET A 1 35.37 -11.65 1.35
CA MET A 1 34.83 -11.56 -0.02
C MET A 1 33.36 -11.22 0.17
N SER A 2 33.03 -9.94 0.09
CA SER A 2 31.71 -9.42 0.46
C SER A 2 30.73 -9.73 -0.66
N ILE A 3 29.62 -10.39 -0.33
CA ILE A 3 28.48 -10.51 -1.23
C ILE A 3 27.89 -9.10 -1.33
N PRO A 4 27.80 -8.48 -2.53
CA PRO A 4 27.09 -7.21 -2.65
C PRO A 4 25.62 -7.45 -2.35
N ASN A 5 25.14 -6.84 -1.26
CA ASN A 5 23.74 -6.88 -0.84
C ASN A 5 22.94 -5.85 -1.66
N GLU A 6 22.85 -6.06 -2.97
CA GLU A 6 21.95 -5.29 -3.83
C GLU A 6 20.55 -5.91 -3.73
N SER A 7 19.70 -5.33 -2.88
CA SER A 7 18.31 -5.76 -2.76
C SER A 7 17.56 -5.30 -4.01
N LEU A 8 17.28 -6.22 -4.94
CA LEU A 8 16.54 -5.92 -6.16
C LEU A 8 15.05 -5.71 -5.88
N PRO A 9 14.36 -4.87 -6.66
CA PRO A 9 12.93 -4.66 -6.47
C PRO A 9 12.16 -5.93 -6.82
N VAL A 10 11.03 -6.15 -6.17
CA VAL A 10 10.21 -7.35 -6.35
C VAL A 10 8.74 -7.01 -6.52
N ILE A 11 8.00 -7.94 -7.13
CA ILE A 11 6.54 -7.99 -6.99
C ILE A 11 6.14 -9.25 -6.21
N VAL A 12 5.10 -9.11 -5.39
CA VAL A 12 4.54 -10.19 -4.57
C VAL A 12 3.09 -10.42 -4.95
N GLY A 13 2.74 -11.64 -5.35
CA GLY A 13 1.37 -11.98 -5.71
C GLY A 13 0.43 -11.90 -4.50
N GLN A 14 -0.76 -11.34 -4.72
CA GLN A 14 -1.79 -11.16 -3.70
C GLN A 14 -3.04 -11.96 -4.08
N GLY A 15 -3.42 -12.91 -3.23
CA GLY A 15 -4.57 -13.79 -3.43
C GLY A 15 -4.41 -14.83 -4.55
N GLY A 16 -5.31 -15.80 -4.57
CA GLY A 16 -5.30 -16.90 -5.56
C GLY A 16 -4.07 -17.81 -5.47
N ASP A 17 -3.78 -18.52 -6.56
CA ASP A 17 -2.67 -19.49 -6.65
C ASP A 17 -1.28 -18.83 -6.56
N LEU A 18 -1.22 -17.52 -6.82
CA LEU A 18 0.01 -16.73 -6.83
C LEU A 18 0.25 -16.01 -5.50
N ASN A 19 -0.61 -16.21 -4.50
CA ASN A 19 -0.47 -15.55 -3.21
C ASN A 19 0.91 -15.80 -2.60
N ALA A 20 1.53 -14.75 -2.07
CA ALA A 20 2.86 -14.73 -1.46
C ALA A 20 4.04 -15.16 -2.37
N HIS A 21 3.80 -15.52 -3.63
CA HIS A 21 4.89 -15.79 -4.57
C HIS A 21 5.59 -14.49 -4.94
N ARG A 22 6.91 -14.56 -5.09
CA ARG A 22 7.78 -13.40 -5.27
C ARG A 22 8.52 -13.52 -6.59
N TRP A 23 8.56 -12.41 -7.31
CA TRP A 23 9.35 -12.29 -8.53
C TRP A 23 10.26 -11.08 -8.44
N VAL A 24 11.54 -11.31 -8.72
CA VAL A 24 12.57 -10.27 -8.75
C VAL A 24 12.54 -9.58 -10.10
N ILE A 25 12.64 -8.25 -10.10
CA ILE A 25 12.70 -7.44 -11.31
C ILE A 25 14.17 -7.10 -11.56
N GLU A 26 14.83 -7.97 -12.34
CA GLU A 26 16.22 -7.75 -12.75
C GLU A 26 16.28 -6.61 -13.78
N ASP A 27 15.86 -6.82 -15.02
CA ASP A 27 15.82 -5.76 -16.03
C ASP A 27 14.41 -5.55 -16.58
N THR A 28 13.80 -6.63 -17.06
CA THR A 28 12.43 -6.63 -17.57
C THR A 28 11.72 -7.87 -17.07
N LEU A 29 10.49 -7.70 -16.61
CA LEU A 29 9.65 -8.76 -16.09
C LEU A 29 8.27 -8.69 -16.73
N THR A 30 7.86 -9.78 -17.38
CA THR A 30 6.62 -9.87 -18.14
C THR A 30 5.54 -10.64 -17.39
N ILE A 31 4.33 -10.09 -17.38
CA ILE A 31 3.15 -10.69 -16.75
C ILE A 31 2.15 -11.06 -17.85
N GLY A 32 1.66 -12.30 -17.82
CA GLY A 32 0.71 -12.75 -18.82
C GLY A 32 0.21 -14.17 -18.61
N ARG A 33 -0.79 -14.56 -19.41
CA ARG A 33 -1.46 -15.86 -19.28
C ARG A 33 -0.62 -17.03 -19.80
N THR A 34 0.38 -16.76 -20.63
CA THR A 34 1.20 -17.83 -21.20
C THR A 34 2.34 -18.20 -20.27
N SER A 35 2.80 -19.45 -20.35
CA SER A 35 4.02 -19.90 -19.69
C SER A 35 5.30 -19.31 -20.30
N ALA A 36 5.20 -18.48 -21.34
CA ALA A 36 6.34 -17.75 -21.91
C ALA A 36 6.60 -16.42 -21.21
N CYS A 37 5.72 -16.00 -20.29
CA CYS A 37 5.94 -14.84 -19.42
C CYS A 37 6.70 -15.24 -18.16
N ASP A 38 7.45 -14.31 -17.60
CA ASP A 38 8.18 -14.51 -16.34
C ASP A 38 7.22 -14.76 -15.17
N VAL A 39 6.06 -14.11 -15.22
CA VAL A 39 4.94 -14.30 -14.28
C VAL A 39 3.74 -14.87 -15.02
N PRO A 40 3.65 -16.22 -15.10
CA PRO A 40 2.52 -16.88 -15.72
C PRO A 40 1.29 -16.83 -14.80
N VAL A 41 0.21 -16.21 -15.26
CA VAL A 41 -1.05 -16.13 -14.53
C VAL A 41 -2.13 -16.92 -15.26
N THR A 42 -2.48 -18.10 -14.74
CA THR A 42 -3.42 -19.04 -15.39
C THR A 42 -4.88 -18.60 -15.24
N ASN A 43 -5.23 -17.44 -15.82
CA ASN A 43 -6.58 -16.91 -15.81
C ASN A 43 -7.00 -16.46 -17.22
N ARG A 44 -8.16 -16.90 -17.71
CA ARG A 44 -8.69 -16.58 -19.05
C ARG A 44 -8.94 -15.09 -19.30
N GLN A 45 -9.13 -14.29 -18.24
CA GLN A 45 -9.29 -12.83 -18.35
C GLN A 45 -7.96 -12.12 -18.60
N ILE A 46 -6.83 -12.79 -18.41
CA ILE A 46 -5.51 -12.22 -18.61
C ILE A 46 -5.06 -12.47 -20.06
N SER A 47 -4.41 -11.46 -20.63
CA SER A 47 -3.91 -11.50 -22.01
C SER A 47 -2.65 -12.34 -22.09
N ARG A 48 -2.28 -12.82 -23.29
CA ARG A 48 -1.12 -13.71 -23.44
C ARG A 48 0.17 -13.05 -22.93
N TYR A 49 0.37 -11.81 -23.36
CA TYR A 49 1.30 -10.84 -22.81
C TYR A 49 0.41 -9.69 -22.36
N HIS A 50 0.41 -9.35 -21.08
CA HIS A 50 -0.58 -8.43 -20.51
C HIS A 50 0.06 -7.14 -20.03
N ALA A 51 1.09 -7.24 -19.20
CA ALA A 51 1.82 -6.11 -18.70
C ALA A 51 3.31 -6.41 -18.66
N GLN A 52 4.12 -5.36 -18.63
CA GLN A 52 5.56 -5.42 -18.49
C GLN A 52 6.02 -4.47 -17.39
N LEU A 53 7.00 -4.91 -16.62
CA LEU A 53 7.75 -4.11 -15.67
C LEU A 53 9.17 -3.94 -16.20
N THR A 54 9.63 -2.71 -16.33
CA THR A 54 10.97 -2.40 -16.83
C THR A 54 11.73 -1.58 -15.80
N ARG A 55 12.87 -2.08 -15.35
CA ARG A 55 13.76 -1.38 -14.42
C ARG A 55 14.61 -0.37 -15.19
N SER A 56 14.59 0.88 -14.74
CA SER A 56 15.45 1.95 -15.23
C SER A 56 16.18 2.59 -14.04
N GLY A 57 17.40 2.12 -13.77
CA GLY A 57 18.16 2.51 -12.59
C GLY A 57 17.49 2.00 -11.30
N GLU A 58 17.09 2.93 -10.43
CA GLU A 58 16.38 2.69 -9.17
C GLU A 58 14.85 2.68 -9.32
N SER A 59 14.34 3.08 -10.49
CA SER A 59 12.90 3.18 -10.76
C SER A 59 12.42 1.97 -11.56
N VAL A 60 11.16 1.56 -11.34
CA VAL A 60 10.49 0.54 -12.15
C VAL A 60 9.30 1.18 -12.83
N ILE A 61 9.15 0.93 -14.13
CA ILE A 61 8.04 1.41 -14.95
C ILE A 61 7.11 0.24 -15.23
N LEU A 62 5.82 0.43 -15.00
CA LEU A 62 4.75 -0.49 -15.39
C LEU A 62 4.12 -0.02 -16.70
N GLU A 63 4.00 -0.95 -17.65
CA GLU A 63 3.38 -0.71 -18.95
C GLU A 63 2.35 -1.80 -19.27
N ASP A 64 1.18 -1.42 -19.81
CA ASP A 64 0.19 -2.34 -20.37
C ASP A 64 0.56 -2.67 -21.83
N LEU A 65 0.59 -3.95 -22.19
CA LEU A 65 0.99 -4.42 -23.53
C LEU A 65 -0.20 -4.52 -24.51
N GLY A 66 -1.17 -3.61 -24.40
CA GLY A 66 -2.39 -3.63 -25.20
C GLY A 66 -3.35 -4.75 -24.77
N SER A 67 -3.50 -4.93 -23.46
CA SER A 67 -4.28 -6.00 -22.88
C SER A 67 -5.78 -5.79 -23.07
N LYS A 68 -6.54 -6.89 -23.16
CA LYS A 68 -8.00 -6.81 -23.40
C LYS A 68 -8.78 -6.18 -22.23
N ASN A 69 -8.34 -6.40 -20.99
CA ASN A 69 -9.08 -6.02 -19.79
C ASN A 69 -8.36 -4.95 -18.95
N GLY A 70 -7.30 -4.36 -19.50
CA GLY A 70 -6.51 -3.32 -18.86
C GLY A 70 -5.61 -3.82 -17.73
N THR A 71 -4.58 -3.01 -17.50
CA THR A 71 -3.73 -3.03 -16.31
C THR A 71 -4.10 -1.84 -15.45
N PHE A 72 -4.09 -2.03 -14.13
CA PHE A 72 -4.46 -1.03 -13.15
C PHE A 72 -3.29 -0.81 -12.19
N HIS A 73 -3.05 0.45 -11.87
CA HIS A 73 -2.10 0.91 -10.87
C HIS A 73 -2.90 1.54 -9.73
N ASN A 74 -2.77 0.98 -8.52
CA ASN A 74 -3.52 1.42 -7.34
C ASN A 74 -5.04 1.50 -7.54
N GLY A 75 -5.60 0.68 -8.45
CA GLY A 75 -7.03 0.65 -8.75
C GLY A 75 -7.47 1.52 -9.92
N GLU A 76 -6.62 2.41 -10.41
CA GLU A 76 -6.86 3.23 -11.59
C GLU A 76 -6.27 2.55 -12.83
N MET A 77 -7.01 2.55 -13.94
CA MET A 77 -6.54 1.96 -15.19
C MET A 77 -5.43 2.84 -15.78
N ILE A 78 -4.31 2.22 -16.18
CA ILE A 78 -3.23 2.95 -16.84
C ILE A 78 -3.47 3.02 -18.35
N GLU A 79 -3.27 4.20 -18.93
CA GLU A 79 -3.28 4.42 -20.38
C GLU A 79 -1.86 4.62 -20.95
N GLU A 80 -0.94 5.10 -20.10
CA GLU A 80 0.47 5.32 -20.41
C GLU A 80 1.35 4.60 -19.37
N PRO A 81 2.63 4.36 -19.67
CA PRO A 81 3.55 3.76 -18.70
C PRO A 81 3.67 4.61 -17.43
N VAL A 82 3.55 3.96 -16.26
CA VAL A 82 3.61 4.62 -14.96
C VAL A 82 4.85 4.19 -14.18
N GLN A 83 5.49 5.13 -13.50
CA GLN A 83 6.56 4.80 -12.56
C GLN A 83 5.97 4.28 -11.25
N LEU A 84 6.48 3.16 -10.77
CA LEU A 84 6.07 2.53 -9.52
C LEU A 84 6.86 3.02 -8.31
N GLU A 85 6.17 3.17 -7.20
CA GLU A 85 6.68 3.46 -5.86
C GLU A 85 6.44 2.28 -4.91
N ASP A 86 7.31 2.13 -3.90
CA ASP A 86 7.22 1.06 -2.90
C ASP A 86 5.83 0.95 -2.24
N GLY A 87 5.24 -0.23 -2.33
CA GLY A 87 3.90 -0.54 -1.83
C GLY A 87 2.77 -0.37 -2.85
N ASP A 88 3.09 0.03 -4.08
CA ASP A 88 2.09 0.14 -5.14
C ASP A 88 1.46 -1.21 -5.48
N VAL A 89 0.16 -1.18 -5.73
CA VAL A 89 -0.60 -2.34 -6.15
C VAL A 89 -0.72 -2.33 -7.67
N ILE A 90 -0.18 -3.36 -8.30
CA ILE A 90 -0.36 -3.65 -9.71
C ILE A 90 -1.50 -4.64 -9.82
N GLN A 91 -2.45 -4.38 -10.69
CA GLN A 91 -3.55 -5.31 -10.94
C GLN A 91 -3.67 -5.58 -12.45
N VAL A 92 -3.56 -6.85 -12.82
CA VAL A 92 -3.69 -7.30 -14.22
C VAL A 92 -5.05 -7.95 -14.43
N ALA A 93 -5.85 -7.32 -15.28
CA ALA A 93 -7.30 -7.49 -15.28
C ALA A 93 -7.92 -7.31 -13.88
N LEU A 94 -9.24 -7.46 -13.74
CA LEU A 94 -9.89 -7.53 -12.42
C LEU A 94 -9.64 -8.87 -11.69
N ALA A 95 -8.52 -9.54 -11.96
CA ALA A 95 -8.31 -10.95 -11.64
C ALA A 95 -7.12 -11.21 -10.72
N GLN A 96 -5.95 -10.59 -10.97
CA GLN A 96 -4.74 -10.83 -10.20
C GLN A 96 -4.12 -9.52 -9.74
N LYS A 97 -3.77 -9.45 -8.46
CA LYS A 97 -3.07 -8.32 -7.85
C LYS A 97 -1.65 -8.69 -7.47
N PHE A 98 -0.76 -7.72 -7.51
CA PHE A 98 0.62 -7.80 -7.05
C PHE A 98 0.94 -6.58 -6.22
N LEU A 99 1.73 -6.75 -5.17
CA LEU A 99 2.33 -5.68 -4.40
C LEU A 99 3.75 -5.46 -4.91
N TYR A 100 4.08 -4.25 -5.35
CA TYR A 100 5.44 -3.87 -5.70
C TYR A 100 6.20 -3.43 -4.45
N LEU A 101 7.43 -3.93 -4.30
CA LEU A 101 8.34 -3.58 -3.21
C LEU A 101 9.67 -3.14 -3.79
N SER A 102 10.13 -1.94 -3.42
CA SER A 102 11.37 -1.37 -3.91
C SER A 102 12.60 -1.94 -3.20
N GLN A 103 13.79 -1.51 -3.64
CA GLN A 103 15.09 -1.95 -3.14
C GLN A 103 15.31 -1.66 -1.64
N ASP A 104 14.62 -0.67 -1.09
CA ASP A 104 14.73 -0.25 0.32
C ASP A 104 13.68 -0.88 1.23
N ALA A 105 12.80 -1.74 0.70
CA ALA A 105 11.81 -2.44 1.50
C ALA A 105 12.50 -3.47 2.39
N THR A 106 12.69 -3.11 3.67
CA THR A 106 13.03 -4.09 4.71
C THR A 106 11.81 -4.99 4.91
N ILE A 107 11.83 -6.12 4.21
CA ILE A 107 10.83 -7.16 4.34
C ILE A 107 11.32 -8.12 5.43
N PRO A 108 10.56 -8.34 6.52
CA PRO A 108 10.86 -9.40 7.46
C PRO A 108 10.89 -10.75 6.74
N LEU A 109 11.90 -11.56 7.04
CA LEU A 109 12.02 -12.94 6.58
C LEU A 109 10.98 -13.81 7.28
N ASP A 110 9.73 -13.72 6.85
CA ASP A 110 8.75 -14.78 6.62
C ASP A 110 7.36 -14.13 6.40
N TYR A 111 6.66 -14.56 5.36
CA TYR A 111 5.27 -14.15 5.08
C TYR A 111 4.29 -15.31 5.34
N SER A 112 4.75 -16.34 6.07
CA SER A 112 3.96 -17.54 6.35
C SER A 112 2.98 -17.34 7.51
N ASP A 113 3.17 -16.31 8.33
CA ASP A 113 2.41 -16.13 9.56
C ASP A 113 1.19 -15.18 9.45
N PHE A 114 0.99 -14.50 8.31
CA PHE A 114 -0.17 -13.61 8.09
C PHE A 114 -1.52 -14.32 7.85
N ASN A 115 -1.61 -15.64 8.09
CA ASN A 115 -2.84 -16.41 7.89
C ASN A 115 -3.91 -16.18 9.01
N GLY A 116 -3.90 -15.01 9.66
CA GLY A 116 -4.77 -14.68 10.80
C GLY A 116 -5.74 -13.52 10.59
N ILE A 117 -5.61 -12.71 9.53
CA ILE A 117 -6.55 -11.60 9.30
C ILE A 117 -7.82 -12.15 8.64
N ASN A 118 -8.74 -12.66 9.46
CA ASN A 118 -10.09 -13.02 9.04
C ASN A 118 -10.85 -11.76 8.55
N LEU A 119 -10.69 -11.42 7.28
CA LEU A 119 -11.52 -10.46 6.54
C LEU A 119 -12.65 -11.17 5.77
N VAL A 120 -13.26 -12.20 6.37
CA VAL A 120 -14.46 -12.83 5.79
C VAL A 120 -15.53 -12.99 6.86
N GLY A 121 -16.58 -12.18 6.73
CA GLY A 121 -17.91 -12.54 7.21
C GLY A 121 -18.62 -11.47 8.05
N LYS A 122 -19.31 -10.54 7.38
CA LYS A 122 -20.75 -10.32 7.56
C LYS A 122 -21.26 -9.22 6.64
N ASN A 123 -22.41 -9.50 6.01
CA ASN A 123 -23.21 -8.59 5.20
C ASN A 123 -23.24 -7.16 5.76
N ILE A 124 -22.82 -6.18 4.95
CA ILE A 124 -23.05 -4.76 5.23
C ILE A 124 -24.17 -4.29 4.29
N PRO A 125 -25.32 -3.84 4.83
CA PRO A 125 -26.39 -3.28 4.02
C PRO A 125 -25.95 -1.97 3.34
N HIS A 126 -26.33 -1.83 2.06
CA HIS A 126 -26.28 -0.58 1.32
C HIS A 126 -27.20 0.46 1.99
N GLY A 127 -26.64 1.64 2.30
CA GLY A 127 -27.42 2.86 2.55
C GLY A 127 -27.52 3.27 4.02
N ALA A 128 -26.67 4.22 4.41
CA ALA A 128 -27.04 5.25 5.37
C ALA A 128 -26.20 6.50 5.07
N GLU A 129 -26.86 7.50 4.47
CA GLU A 129 -26.37 8.86 4.45
C GLU A 129 -26.10 9.32 5.88
N VAL A 130 -24.89 9.83 6.12
CA VAL A 130 -24.61 10.61 7.34
C VAL A 130 -24.10 11.97 6.89
N SER A 131 -25.06 12.86 6.65
CA SER A 131 -24.86 14.31 6.49
C SER A 131 -24.53 14.99 7.84
N PRO A 132 -24.00 16.22 7.82
CA PRO A 132 -22.90 16.64 8.68
C PRO A 132 -23.38 17.33 9.96
N SER A 133 -22.67 17.07 11.06
CA SER A 133 -22.71 17.94 12.24
C SER A 133 -21.42 17.79 13.03
N GLY A 134 -20.51 18.76 12.88
CA GLY A 134 -19.26 18.89 13.65
C GLY A 134 -18.22 17.82 13.28
N GLY A 135 -17.54 17.99 12.15
CA GLY A 135 -16.57 16.99 11.66
C GLY A 135 -15.14 17.46 11.84
N GLN A 136 -14.32 16.64 12.49
CA GLN A 136 -12.87 16.71 12.33
C GLN A 136 -12.50 16.77 10.84
N ARG A 137 -11.39 17.44 10.51
CA ARG A 137 -10.92 17.68 9.15
C ARG A 137 -10.65 16.39 8.39
N MET A 138 -10.23 15.34 9.09
CA MET A 138 -10.16 13.97 8.61
C MET A 138 -11.07 13.04 9.42
N ARG A 139 -11.74 12.12 8.73
CA ARG A 139 -12.63 11.11 9.31
C ARG A 139 -12.22 9.71 8.86
N LEU A 140 -12.09 8.80 9.83
CA LEU A 140 -11.87 7.36 9.61
C LEU A 140 -13.15 6.59 9.90
N ASP A 141 -13.62 5.78 8.95
CA ASP A 141 -14.62 4.75 9.22
C ASP A 141 -13.90 3.41 9.43
N MET A 142 -13.82 3.00 10.69
CA MET A 142 -13.16 1.76 11.10
C MET A 142 -13.86 0.51 10.59
N ALA A 143 -15.17 0.56 10.32
CA ALA A 143 -15.94 -0.59 9.86
C ALA A 143 -15.79 -0.82 8.35
N SER A 144 -15.68 0.25 7.57
CA SER A 144 -15.52 0.17 6.11
C SER A 144 -14.09 0.41 5.62
N HIS A 145 -13.15 0.75 6.51
CA HIS A 145 -11.77 1.12 6.19
C HIS A 145 -11.65 2.33 5.24
N ARG A 146 -12.67 3.20 5.24
CA ARG A 146 -12.75 4.37 4.36
C ARG A 146 -12.34 5.63 5.11
N ILE A 147 -11.80 6.57 4.37
CA ILE A 147 -11.17 7.77 4.91
C ILE A 147 -11.70 8.96 4.13
N TRP A 148 -12.13 9.99 4.85
CA TRP A 148 -12.51 11.27 4.25
C TRP A 148 -11.61 12.36 4.80
N VAL A 149 -11.18 13.27 3.95
CA VAL A 149 -10.44 14.48 4.31
C VAL A 149 -11.17 15.66 3.68
N ASN A 150 -11.52 16.66 4.48
CA ASN A 150 -12.38 17.80 4.06
C ASN A 150 -13.70 17.38 3.39
N GLY A 151 -14.24 16.21 3.76
CA GLY A 151 -15.46 15.65 3.18
C GLY A 151 -15.25 14.93 1.84
N GLU A 152 -14.05 14.96 1.26
CA GLU A 152 -13.67 14.18 0.09
C GLU A 152 -13.09 12.83 0.53
N GLU A 153 -13.50 11.75 -0.13
CA GLU A 153 -12.95 10.42 0.15
C GLU A 153 -11.53 10.30 -0.40
N VAL A 154 -10.64 9.68 0.39
CA VAL A 154 -9.29 9.35 -0.06
C VAL A 154 -9.38 8.17 -1.03
N ASP A 155 -9.40 8.47 -2.33
CA ASP A 155 -9.46 7.51 -3.43
C ASP A 155 -8.25 7.69 -4.37
N PRO A 156 -7.46 6.63 -4.68
CA PRO A 156 -7.57 5.26 -4.19
C PRO A 156 -7.31 5.08 -2.68
N PRO A 157 -7.85 4.01 -2.05
CA PRO A 157 -7.73 3.79 -0.61
C PRO A 157 -6.27 3.64 -0.16
N LEU A 158 -6.01 3.96 1.11
CA LEU A 158 -4.69 3.75 1.72
C LEU A 158 -4.28 2.28 1.67
N SER A 159 -2.97 2.01 1.57
CA SER A 159 -2.45 0.65 1.73
C SER A 159 -2.74 0.11 3.13
N ALA A 160 -2.73 -1.21 3.30
CA ALA A 160 -3.03 -1.84 4.60
C ALA A 160 -2.16 -1.29 5.75
N LEU A 161 -0.85 -1.12 5.52
CA LEU A 161 0.06 -0.57 6.53
C LEU A 161 -0.15 0.93 6.77
N GLN A 162 -0.47 1.71 5.73
CA GLN A 162 -0.79 3.14 5.90
C GLN A 162 -2.07 3.32 6.71
N LEU A 163 -3.09 2.50 6.43
CA LEU A 163 -4.32 2.45 7.19
C LEU A 163 -4.05 2.04 8.63
N GLU A 164 -3.25 0.99 8.86
CA GLU A 164 -2.94 0.53 10.22
C GLU A 164 -2.17 1.58 11.03
N LEU A 165 -1.17 2.22 10.43
CA LEU A 165 -0.48 3.37 11.03
C LEU A 165 -1.47 4.49 11.39
N LEU A 166 -2.38 4.83 10.47
CA LEU A 166 -3.36 5.88 10.70
C LEU A 166 -4.36 5.52 11.80
N LYS A 167 -4.80 4.25 11.87
CA LYS A 167 -5.67 3.73 12.94
C LYS A 167 -4.98 3.85 14.30
N VAL A 168 -3.75 3.37 14.42
CA VAL A 168 -2.96 3.44 15.65
C VAL A 168 -2.78 4.89 16.11
N LEU A 169 -2.47 5.80 15.18
CA LEU A 169 -2.34 7.23 15.47
C LEU A 169 -3.68 7.86 15.88
N ASN A 170 -4.79 7.45 15.26
CA ASN A 170 -6.14 7.96 15.53
C ASN A 170 -6.68 7.48 16.89
N GLU A 171 -6.46 6.22 17.25
CA GLU A 171 -6.81 5.69 18.57
C GLU A 171 -6.03 6.37 19.70
N ASN A 172 -4.87 6.94 19.38
CA ASN A 172 -4.00 7.67 20.30
C ASN A 172 -3.98 9.19 20.01
N GLU A 173 -5.09 9.73 19.50
CA GLU A 173 -5.17 11.15 19.13
C GLU A 173 -4.73 12.08 20.27
N GLY A 174 -3.90 13.08 19.94
CA GLY A 174 -3.34 14.02 20.90
C GLY A 174 -2.13 13.50 21.70
N ARG A 175 -1.75 12.23 21.58
CA ARG A 175 -0.57 11.65 22.24
C ARG A 175 0.60 11.49 21.29
N VAL A 176 1.81 11.57 21.82
CA VAL A 176 3.04 11.26 21.08
C VAL A 176 3.32 9.78 21.27
N LEU A 177 3.32 9.02 20.17
CA LEU A 177 3.71 7.62 20.14
C LEU A 177 5.18 7.50 19.75
N SER A 178 5.91 6.64 20.45
CA SER A 178 7.32 6.39 20.14
C SER A 178 7.46 5.59 18.85
N ARG A 179 8.64 5.68 18.20
CA ARG A 179 8.92 4.88 17.00
C ARG A 179 8.80 3.38 17.29
N HIS A 180 9.31 2.95 18.43
CA HIS A 180 9.22 1.56 18.86
C HIS A 180 7.77 1.12 19.05
N ASP A 181 6.95 1.91 19.75
CA ASP A 181 5.53 1.57 19.97
C ASP A 181 4.75 1.52 18.66
N LEU A 182 5.02 2.44 17.74
CA LEU A 182 4.40 2.45 16.42
C LEU A 182 4.81 1.23 15.60
N ILE A 183 6.09 0.85 15.61
CA ILE A 183 6.56 -0.35 14.93
C ILE A 183 5.86 -1.59 15.50
N THR A 184 5.82 -1.71 16.82
CA THR A 184 5.19 -2.86 17.48
C THR A 184 3.68 -2.93 17.23
N GLN A 185 2.97 -1.81 17.20
CA GLN A 185 1.52 -1.80 16.99
C GLN A 185 1.11 -1.96 15.52
N VAL A 186 1.88 -1.40 14.58
CA VAL A 186 1.55 -1.44 13.15
C VAL A 186 1.93 -2.78 12.50
N TRP A 187 3.04 -3.38 12.94
CA TRP A 187 3.50 -4.69 12.42
C TRP A 187 3.19 -5.85 13.39
N GLY A 188 2.86 -5.59 14.66
CA GLY A 188 2.63 -6.64 15.66
C GLY A 188 3.91 -7.11 16.39
N GLU A 189 3.75 -7.64 17.61
CA GLU A 189 4.87 -8.03 18.49
C GLU A 189 5.77 -9.13 17.89
N LEU A 190 5.21 -10.03 17.07
CA LEU A 190 5.96 -11.15 16.46
C LEU A 190 6.77 -10.73 15.23
N GLU A 191 6.38 -9.65 14.53
CA GLU A 191 6.95 -9.24 13.24
C GLU A 191 7.79 -7.95 13.31
N SER A 192 7.75 -7.24 14.44
CA SER A 192 8.61 -6.08 14.72
C SER A 192 10.11 -6.43 14.72
N ALA A 193 10.47 -7.72 14.82
CA ALA A 193 11.83 -8.22 14.85
C ALA A 193 12.53 -8.04 13.49
N GLY A 194 13.16 -6.88 13.29
CA GLY A 194 13.89 -6.53 12.07
C GLY A 194 13.31 -5.33 11.31
N VAL A 195 12.17 -4.79 11.74
CA VAL A 195 11.64 -3.53 11.21
C VAL A 195 12.47 -2.37 11.75
N THR A 196 12.99 -1.55 10.85
CA THR A 196 13.87 -0.42 11.21
C THR A 196 13.08 0.87 11.39
N ASP A 197 13.63 1.82 12.15
CA ASP A 197 13.11 3.19 12.24
C ASP A 197 12.93 3.83 10.86
N GLN A 198 13.79 3.48 9.89
CA GLN A 198 13.71 3.97 8.52
C GLN A 198 12.46 3.45 7.79
N ALA A 199 12.04 2.21 8.04
CA ALA A 199 10.82 1.66 7.48
C ALA A 199 9.57 2.40 8.01
N LEU A 200 9.55 2.71 9.32
CA LEU A 200 8.50 3.56 9.91
C LEU A 200 8.53 4.97 9.32
N ASP A 201 9.70 5.62 9.26
CA ASP A 201 9.84 6.97 8.71
C ASP A 201 9.37 7.00 7.24
N ALA A 202 9.66 5.96 6.45
CA ALA A 202 9.17 5.80 5.09
C ALA A 202 7.64 5.59 5.03
N LEU A 203 7.06 4.83 5.95
CA LEU A 203 5.61 4.65 6.04
C LEU A 203 4.89 5.97 6.40
N VAL A 204 5.43 6.72 7.37
CA VAL A 204 4.93 8.05 7.76
C VAL A 204 5.00 9.02 6.59
N ARG A 205 6.14 9.09 5.89
CA ARG A 205 6.29 9.94 4.69
C ARG A 205 5.22 9.62 3.65
N ARG A 206 4.97 8.34 3.39
CA ARG A 206 3.96 7.88 2.42
C ARG A 206 2.55 8.27 2.84
N LEU A 207 2.20 8.06 4.11
CA LEU A 207 0.91 8.47 4.67
C LEU A 207 0.71 9.99 4.51
N ARG A 208 1.72 10.81 4.86
CA ARG A 208 1.67 12.26 4.67
C ARG A 208 1.46 12.66 3.22
N ASN A 209 2.28 12.12 2.31
CA ASN A 209 2.17 12.42 0.88
C ASN A 209 0.77 12.08 0.35
N ARG A 210 0.19 10.99 0.84
CA ARG A 210 -1.13 10.55 0.40
C ARG A 210 -2.25 11.47 0.89
N LEU A 211 -2.22 11.87 2.17
CA LEU A 211 -3.17 12.83 2.73
C LEU A 211 -3.01 14.22 2.11
N ALA A 212 -1.78 14.64 1.81
CA ALA A 212 -1.48 15.92 1.17
C ALA A 212 -2.02 16.05 -0.27
N LYS A 213 -2.29 14.93 -0.97
CA LYS A 213 -2.97 14.97 -2.27
C LYS A 213 -4.41 15.48 -2.16
N THR A 214 -5.08 15.18 -1.05
CA THR A 214 -6.47 15.59 -0.80
C THR A 214 -6.54 16.87 0.03
N ASP A 215 -5.55 17.12 0.89
CA ASP A 215 -5.45 18.32 1.71
C ASP A 215 -4.00 18.80 1.83
N PRO A 216 -3.51 19.54 0.82
CA PRO A 216 -2.13 20.02 0.79
C PRO A 216 -1.82 21.05 1.88
N ASP A 217 -2.84 21.64 2.49
CA ASP A 217 -2.71 22.74 3.44
C ASP A 217 -2.54 22.26 4.89
N HIS A 218 -2.52 20.94 5.14
CA HIS A 218 -2.41 20.40 6.49
C HIS A 218 -1.58 19.11 6.58
N ASP A 219 -0.63 19.09 7.54
CA ASP A 219 0.09 17.87 7.89
C ASP A 219 -0.58 17.18 9.08
N TYR A 220 -1.24 16.07 8.81
CA TYR A 220 -1.96 15.29 9.82
C TYR A 220 -1.04 14.51 10.75
N VAL A 221 0.17 14.17 10.33
CA VAL A 221 1.08 13.35 11.13
C VAL A 221 2.25 14.23 11.51
N LEU A 222 2.38 14.66 12.77
CA LEU A 222 3.44 15.56 13.20
C LEU A 222 4.63 14.79 13.78
N THR A 223 5.85 15.19 13.41
CA THR A 223 7.08 14.66 14.02
C THR A 223 7.38 15.42 15.31
N VAL A 224 7.43 14.72 16.44
CA VAL A 224 7.95 15.25 17.71
C VAL A 224 9.38 14.80 17.87
N ARG A 225 10.31 15.72 17.61
CA ARG A 225 11.75 15.42 17.50
C ARG A 225 12.28 14.65 18.72
N GLY A 226 12.87 13.49 18.46
CA GLY A 226 13.46 12.62 19.48
C GLY A 226 12.45 11.82 20.30
N GLN A 227 11.15 11.98 20.07
CA GLN A 227 10.09 11.28 20.80
C GLN A 227 9.29 10.36 19.87
N GLY A 228 8.91 10.80 18.67
CA GLY A 228 8.17 9.99 17.70
C GLY A 228 7.15 10.79 16.92
N PHE A 229 5.91 10.29 16.80
CA PHE A 229 4.87 10.88 15.96
C PHE A 229 3.56 11.06 16.70
N ARG A 230 2.76 12.03 16.27
CA ARG A 230 1.42 12.33 16.81
C ARG A 230 0.45 12.66 15.68
N LEU A 231 -0.82 12.29 15.83
CA LEU A 231 -1.89 12.76 14.96
C LEU A 231 -2.33 14.19 15.32
N ASP A 232 -2.49 15.02 14.30
CA ASP A 232 -3.04 16.37 14.38
C ASP A 232 -4.25 16.49 13.44
N ASN A 233 -5.44 16.29 13.98
CA ASN A 233 -6.69 16.28 13.23
C ASN A 233 -7.64 17.39 13.75
N PRO A 234 -7.41 18.66 13.36
CA PRO A 234 -8.23 19.76 13.86
C PRO A 234 -9.68 19.67 13.37
N GLU A 235 -10.58 20.39 14.01
CA GLU A 235 -11.93 20.60 13.46
C GLU A 235 -11.88 21.45 12.19
N ILE A 236 -12.82 21.21 11.26
CA ILE A 236 -12.97 22.05 10.06
C ILE A 236 -13.27 23.47 10.51
N ARG A 237 -12.37 24.42 10.21
CA ARG A 237 -12.66 25.85 10.38
C ARG A 237 -13.70 26.26 9.34
N GLY A 238 -14.90 26.59 9.79
CA GLY A 238 -15.96 27.18 8.98
C GLY A 238 -15.62 28.59 8.48
#